data_AF-A0A952DT58-F1
#
_entry.id   AF-A0A952DT58-F1
#
_cell.length_a   1.000
_cell.length_b   1.000
_cell.length_c   1.000
_cell.angle_alpha   90.00
_cell.angle_beta   90.00
_cell.angle_gamma   90.00
#
_symmetry.space_group_name_H-M   'P 1'
#
loop_
_entity.id
_entity.type
_entity.pdbx_description
1 polymer ?
#
loop_
_entity_poly.entity_id
_entity_poly.type
_entity_poly.pdbx_seq_one_letter_code
_entity_poly.pdbx_strand_id
1 'polypeptide(L)'
;ITLHENPTTTISPIFSIDEQKNNSLTVTINNGYKSNDVLKHFINNNNTIESFNEILPGLNEIFISLVEGTKATTREFQTVA
;
A
#
# COMPACT_ATOMS: atom_id res chain seq x y z
N ILE A 1 -6.24 -5.23 5.33
CA ILE A 1 -7.21 -4.80 6.36
C ILE A 1 -8.21 -5.93 6.50
N THR A 2 -8.39 -6.49 7.70
CA THR A 2 -9.42 -7.51 7.93
C THR A 2 -10.61 -6.86 8.63
N LEU A 3 -11.79 -7.04 8.06
CA LEU A 3 -13.05 -6.46 8.49
C LEU A 3 -14.02 -7.58 8.89
N HIS A 4 -14.83 -7.33 9.91
CA HIS A 4 -15.80 -8.32 10.39
C HIS A 4 -16.89 -8.65 9.35
N GLU A 5 -17.24 -7.69 8.51
CA GLU A 5 -18.24 -7.83 7.45
C GLU A 5 -17.59 -7.63 6.08
N ASN A 6 -18.17 -8.22 5.04
CA ASN A 6 -17.66 -8.04 3.67
C ASN A 6 -17.72 -6.56 3.30
N PRO A 7 -16.57 -5.91 3.01
CA PRO A 7 -16.59 -4.51 2.64
C PRO A 7 -17.38 -4.34 1.35
N THR A 8 -18.43 -3.53 1.38
CA THR A 8 -19.07 -3.08 0.15
C THR A 8 -18.06 -2.19 -0.57
N THR A 9 -17.84 -2.40 -1.87
CA THR A 9 -16.84 -1.69 -2.69
C THR A 9 -16.85 -0.20 -2.39
N THR A 10 -15.87 0.29 -1.61
CA THR A 10 -15.87 1.66 -1.12
C THR A 10 -14.93 2.48 -1.98
N ILE A 11 -15.48 3.40 -2.77
CA ILE A 11 -14.71 4.29 -3.63
C ILE A 11 -14.26 5.48 -2.78
N SER A 12 -12.95 5.67 -2.63
CA SER A 12 -12.38 6.76 -1.83
C SER A 12 -11.21 7.40 -2.58
N PRO A 13 -11.01 8.73 -2.48
CA PRO A 13 -9.82 9.38 -3.04
C PRO A 13 -8.55 9.09 -2.22
N ILE A 14 -8.69 8.52 -1.01
CA ILE A 14 -7.60 8.28 -0.05
C ILE A 14 -6.79 7.03 -0.42
N PHE A 15 -7.45 6.02 -1.00
CA PHE A 15 -6.84 4.74 -1.34
C PHE A 15 -7.52 4.11 -2.56
N SER A 16 -6.80 3.24 -3.25
CA SER A 16 -7.30 2.40 -4.32
C SER A 16 -7.38 0.96 -3.82
N ILE A 17 -8.46 0.24 -4.16
CA ILE A 17 -8.60 -1.18 -3.79
C ILE A 17 -7.79 -2.01 -4.77
N ASP A 18 -6.83 -2.77 -4.25
CA ASP A 18 -5.96 -3.64 -5.04
C ASP A 18 -6.50 -5.08 -5.04
N GLU A 19 -6.84 -5.61 -3.87
CA GLU A 19 -7.40 -6.95 -3.71
C GLU A 19 -8.51 -6.97 -2.66
N GLN A 20 -9.58 -7.72 -2.92
CA GLN A 20 -10.64 -8.00 -1.96
C GLN A 20 -10.88 -9.50 -1.88
N LYS A 21 -10.72 -10.09 -0.70
CA LYS A 21 -10.92 -11.51 -0.41
C LYS A 21 -11.75 -11.71 0.84
N ASN A 22 -13.03 -12.08 0.68
CA ASN A 22 -13.99 -12.24 1.79
C ASN A 22 -13.95 -11.02 2.73
N ASN A 23 -13.38 -11.23 3.91
CA ASN A 23 -13.21 -10.28 5.01
C ASN A 23 -11.90 -9.50 4.97
N SER A 24 -11.01 -9.77 4.00
CA SER A 24 -9.74 -9.07 3.84
C SER A 24 -9.79 -8.12 2.65
N LEU A 25 -9.25 -6.92 2.85
CA LEU A 25 -9.13 -5.86 1.86
C LEU A 25 -7.70 -5.35 1.83
N THR A 26 -7.04 -5.48 0.68
CA THR A 26 -5.74 -4.89 0.39
C THR A 26 -5.96 -3.61 -0.40
N VAL A 27 -5.44 -2.50 0.12
CA VAL A 27 -5.60 -1.19 -0.49
C VAL A 27 -4.25 -0.52 -0.64
N THR A 28 -4.08 0.17 -1.75
CA THR A 28 -2.91 1.00 -2.04
C THR A 28 -3.23 2.44 -1.67
N ILE A 29 -2.40 3.05 -0.82
CA ILE A 29 -2.60 4.42 -0.35
C ILE A 29 -2.24 5.38 -1.50
N ASN A 30 -3.12 6.34 -1.78
CA ASN A 30 -2.87 7.31 -2.82
C ASN A 30 -1.86 8.37 -2.35
N ASN A 31 -1.15 8.98 -3.30
CA ASN A 31 -0.09 9.93 -3.00
C ASN A 31 -0.63 11.15 -2.23
N GLY A 32 0.03 11.52 -1.12
CA GLY A 32 -0.41 12.62 -0.24
C GLY A 32 -1.23 12.19 0.98
N TYR A 33 -1.63 10.92 1.06
CA TYR A 33 -2.31 10.35 2.23
C TYR A 33 -1.40 9.44 3.06
N LYS A 34 -1.80 9.15 4.30
CA LYS A 34 -1.11 8.23 5.20
C LYS A 34 -2.00 7.05 5.57
N SER A 35 -1.38 5.98 6.06
CA SER A 35 -2.06 4.76 6.54
C SER A 35 -3.11 5.07 7.60
N ASN A 36 -2.85 6.05 8.47
CA ASN A 36 -3.82 6.51 9.47
C ASN A 36 -5.07 7.15 8.87
N ASP A 37 -4.97 7.80 7.70
CA ASP A 37 -6.12 8.40 7.03
C ASP A 37 -7.04 7.31 6.46
N VAL A 38 -6.45 6.25 5.93
CA VAL A 38 -7.17 5.03 5.52
C VAL A 38 -7.85 4.37 6.72
N LEU A 39 -7.12 4.17 7.82
CA LEU A 39 -7.68 3.59 9.04
C LEU A 39 -8.86 4.42 9.57
N LYS A 40 -8.70 5.75 9.66
CA LYS A 40 -9.77 6.67 10.07
C LYS A 40 -10.99 6.58 9.16
N HIS A 41 -10.79 6.46 7.85
CA HIS A 41 -11.87 6.30 6.90
C HIS A 41 -12.72 5.06 7.22
N PHE A 42 -12.11 3.90 7.47
CA PHE A 42 -12.86 2.68 7.82
C PHE A 42 -13.56 2.78 9.18
N ILE A 43 -12.91 3.39 10.18
CA ILE A 43 -13.50 3.65 11.50
C ILE A 43 -14.73 4.56 11.39
N ASN A 44 -14.62 5.67 10.63
CA ASN A 44 -15.71 6.63 10.46
C ASN A 44 -16.92 6.04 9.73
N ASN A 45 -16.69 5.04 8.87
CA ASN A 45 -17.75 4.30 8.19
C ASN A 45 -18.40 3.21 9.09
N ASN A 46 -18.14 3.20 10.40
CA ASN A 46 -18.64 2.22 11.37
C ASN A 46 -18.28 0.76 11.03
N ASN A 47 -17.18 0.54 10.30
CA ASN A 47 -16.72 -0.83 10.05
C ASN A 47 -15.95 -1.35 11.27
N THR A 48 -16.26 -2.57 11.70
CA THR A 48 -15.47 -3.27 12.72
C THR A 48 -14.18 -3.79 12.10
N ILE A 49 -13.06 -3.20 12.50
CA ILE A 49 -11.72 -3.57 12.04
C ILE A 49 -11.14 -4.61 12.99
N GLU A 50 -10.91 -5.82 12.50
CA GLU A 50 -10.28 -6.89 13.27
C GLU A 50 -8.76 -6.76 13.26
N SER A 51 -8.19 -6.38 12.11
CA SER A 51 -6.77 -6.11 11.99
C SER A 51 -6.44 -5.10 10.89
N PHE A 52 -5.42 -4.28 11.17
CA PHE A 52 -4.82 -3.34 10.22
C PHE A 52 -3.31 -3.56 10.20
N ASN A 53 -2.77 -3.92 9.03
CA ASN A 53 -1.34 -4.18 8.83
C ASN A 53 -0.86 -3.29 7.69
N GLU A 54 0.25 -2.59 7.92
CA GLU A 54 0.94 -1.85 6.87
C GLU A 54 1.89 -2.79 6.13
N ILE A 55 1.72 -2.87 4.81
CA ILE A 55 2.64 -3.59 3.93
C ILE A 55 3.62 -2.54 3.44
N LEU A 56 4.79 -2.48 4.07
CA LEU A 56 5.88 -1.66 3.56
C LEU A 56 6.57 -2.44 2.42
N PRO A 57 6.81 -1.84 1.25
CA PRO A 57 7.63 -2.46 0.21
C PRO A 57 9.00 -2.84 0.76
N GLY A 58 9.60 -3.90 0.20
CA GLY A 58 10.91 -4.36 0.65
C GLY A 58 11.97 -3.28 0.47
N LEU A 59 13.05 -3.31 1.26
CA LEU A 59 14.17 -2.36 1.13
C LEU A 59 14.71 -2.30 -0.31
N ASN A 60 14.73 -3.42 -1.03
CA ASN A 60 15.16 -3.47 -2.42
C ASN A 60 14.25 -2.64 -3.33
N GLU A 61 12.93 -2.74 -3.19
CA GLU A 61 11.98 -1.96 -4.00
C GLU A 61 12.02 -0.47 -3.66
N ILE A 62 12.21 -0.14 -2.38
CA ILE A 62 12.42 1.24 -1.94
C ILE A 62 13.70 1.80 -2.56
N PHE A 63 14.78 1.02 -2.55
CA PHE A 63 16.06 1.41 -3.14
C PHE A 63 15.87 1.65 -4.64
N ILE A 64 15.32 0.67 -5.38
CA ILE A 64 15.04 0.78 -6.82
C ILE A 64 14.21 2.03 -7.12
N SER A 65 13.09 2.25 -6.43
CA SER A 65 12.23 3.42 -6.64
C SER A 65 12.96 4.75 -6.41
N LEU A 66 13.89 4.79 -5.44
CA LEU A 66 14.69 5.98 -5.15
C LEU A 66 15.76 6.23 -6.22
N VAL A 67 16.45 5.17 -6.70
CA VAL A 67 17.44 5.24 -7.79
C VAL A 67 16.81 5.32 -9.19
N GLU A 68 15.56 4.97 -9.41
CA GLU A 68 14.91 5.24 -10.72
C GLU A 68 14.68 6.74 -10.92
N GLY A 69 14.36 7.48 -9.85
CA GLY A 69 14.16 8.93 -9.89
C GLY A 69 15.46 9.75 -9.97
N THR A 70 16.53 9.27 -9.34
CA THR A 70 17.87 9.87 -9.47
C THR A 70 18.61 9.07 -10.52
N LYS A 71 19.04 9.63 -11.66
CA LYS A 71 19.93 8.94 -12.63
C LYS A 71 21.29 8.63 -11.99
N ALA A 72 21.31 7.80 -10.96
CA ALA A 72 22.49 7.34 -10.29
C ALA A 72 23.15 6.44 -11.30
N THR A 73 24.37 6.83 -11.67
CA THR A 73 25.28 6.10 -12.54
C THR A 73 25.62 4.77 -11.87
N THR A 74 24.67 3.84 -11.88
CA THR A 74 24.87 2.47 -11.42
C THR A 74 25.87 1.88 -12.39
N ARG A 75 27.11 1.73 -11.93
CA ARG A 75 28.18 1.06 -12.66
C ARG A 75 27.60 -0.22 -13.24
N GLU A 76 27.49 -0.26 -14.55
CA GLU A 76 27.09 -1.44 -15.30
C GLU A 76 28.02 -2.58 -14.90
N PHE A 77 27.46 -3.77 -14.69
CA PHE A 77 28.25 -4.95 -14.38
C PHE A 77 29.23 -5.20 -15.52
N GLN A 78 30.53 -4.98 -15.26
CA GLN A 78 31.59 -5.36 -16.17
C GLN A 78 31.78 -6.87 -16.03
N THR A 79 31.54 -7.61 -17.12
CA THR A 79 31.93 -9.02 -17.24
C THR A 79 33.44 -9.12 -17.06
N VAL A 80 33.87 -9.73 -15.96
CA VAL A 80 35.27 -10.15 -15.78
C VAL A 80 35.45 -11.38 -16.66
N ALA A 81 36.28 -11.24 -17.69
CA ALA A 81 36.73 -12.33 -18.55
C ALA A 81 37.80 -13.19 -17.86
#